data_AF-A0A3B9KZS7-F1
#
_entry.id   AF-A0A3B9KZS7-F1
#
_cell.length_a   1.000
_cell.length_b   1.000
_cell.length_c   1.000
_cell.angle_alpha   90.00
_cell.angle_beta   90.00
_cell.angle_gamma   90.00
#
_symmetry.space_group_name_H-M   'P 1'
#
loop_
_entity.id
_entity.type
_entity.pdbx_description
1 polymer ?
#
loop_
_entity_poly.entity_id
_entity_poly.type
_entity_poly.pdbx_seq_one_letter_code
_entity_poly.pdbx_strand_id
1 'polypeptide(L)'
;QEGWKHGLRNTWWVIDYNRQSLDGVVHEGLWEKIDAIFKAFGWRTVVLRHGVLQRAAFEEPGGEALKEWIQSCPNADYSALTYQGGAAWRKRLLDDIGDQGDVTALLEKRSD
;
A
#
# COMPACT_ATOMS: atom_id res chain seq x y z
N GLN A 1 -30.24 -8.42 4.89
CA GLN A 1 -29.21 -7.39 5.19
C GLN A 1 -29.53 -6.75 6.54
N GLU A 2 -29.09 -7.32 7.66
CA GLU A 2 -29.31 -6.74 9.02
C GLU A 2 -28.15 -7.04 9.99
N GLY A 3 -27.04 -7.65 9.54
CA GLY A 3 -26.00 -8.20 10.45
C GLY A 3 -25.39 -7.20 11.44
N TRP A 4 -25.25 -5.93 11.05
CA TRP A 4 -24.76 -4.87 11.94
C TRP A 4 -25.76 -4.50 13.06
N LYS A 5 -27.06 -4.69 12.83
CA LYS A 5 -28.13 -4.42 13.81
C LYS A 5 -28.23 -5.49 14.90
N HIS A 6 -27.64 -6.66 14.66
CA HIS A 6 -27.66 -7.78 15.59
C HIS A 6 -26.42 -7.86 16.50
N GLY A 7 -25.57 -6.82 16.50
CA GLY A 7 -24.43 -6.74 17.41
C GLY A 7 -23.44 -7.90 17.27
N LEU A 8 -23.17 -8.34 16.04
CA LEU A 8 -22.26 -9.45 15.75
C LEU A 8 -20.84 -9.14 16.26
N ARG A 9 -20.40 -9.76 17.36
CA ARG A 9 -19.08 -9.50 17.99
C ARG A 9 -18.04 -10.62 17.80
N ASN A 10 -18.47 -11.84 17.48
CA ASN A 10 -17.58 -13.00 17.32
C ASN A 10 -17.31 -13.29 15.83
N THR A 11 -16.95 -12.27 15.07
CA THR A 11 -16.76 -12.39 13.62
C THR A 11 -15.65 -11.45 13.17
N TRP A 12 -14.86 -11.91 12.21
CA TRP A 12 -13.79 -11.15 11.59
C TRP A 12 -14.06 -11.05 10.09
N TRP A 13 -13.88 -9.84 9.57
CA TRP A 13 -13.76 -9.62 8.14
C TRP A 13 -12.29 -9.54 7.79
N VAL A 14 -11.85 -10.43 6.90
CA VAL A 14 -10.52 -10.36 6.28
C VAL A 14 -10.76 -9.98 4.84
N ILE A 15 -10.40 -8.76 4.49
CA ILE A 15 -10.60 -8.19 3.16
C ILE A 15 -9.23 -8.15 2.49
N ASP A 16 -9.04 -8.99 1.49
CA ASP A 16 -7.85 -8.92 0.64
C ASP A 16 -8.03 -7.78 -0.37
N TYR A 17 -7.21 -6.74 -0.22
CA TYR A 17 -7.17 -5.60 -1.13
C TYR A 17 -5.90 -5.69 -1.99
N ASN A 18 -5.96 -6.49 -3.04
CA ASN A 18 -4.87 -6.69 -3.99
C ASN A 18 -4.85 -5.68 -5.16
N ARG A 19 -5.70 -4.64 -5.10
CA ARG A 19 -5.89 -3.59 -6.13
C ARG A 19 -6.44 -4.08 -7.47
N GLN A 20 -6.99 -5.29 -7.54
CA GLN A 20 -7.52 -5.87 -8.78
C GLN A 20 -8.99 -6.27 -8.65
N SER A 21 -9.69 -6.23 -9.78
CA SER A 21 -10.98 -6.87 -10.01
C SER A 21 -10.82 -7.94 -11.09
N LEU A 22 -11.91 -8.64 -11.43
CA LEU A 22 -11.89 -9.60 -12.54
C LEU A 22 -11.57 -8.92 -13.88
N ASP A 23 -11.99 -7.67 -14.05
CA ASP A 23 -11.94 -6.93 -15.32
C ASP A 23 -10.82 -5.88 -15.37
N GLY A 24 -9.97 -5.77 -14.34
CA GLY A 24 -8.83 -4.85 -14.36
C GLY A 24 -8.37 -4.33 -12.99
N VAL A 25 -7.76 -3.14 -12.99
CA VAL A 25 -7.29 -2.47 -11.78
C VAL A 25 -8.43 -1.67 -11.13
N VAL A 26 -8.54 -1.73 -9.81
CA VAL A 26 -9.60 -1.01 -9.08
C VAL A 26 -9.37 0.50 -9.06
N HIS A 27 -10.47 1.26 -8.98
CA HIS A 27 -10.41 2.71 -8.84
C HIS A 27 -9.63 3.15 -7.60
N GLU A 28 -8.96 4.29 -7.72
CA GLU A 28 -8.33 4.97 -6.59
C GLU A 28 -9.34 5.28 -5.47
N GLY A 29 -8.85 5.27 -4.23
CA GLY A 29 -9.69 5.62 -3.09
C GLY A 29 -10.64 4.51 -2.60
N LEU A 30 -10.61 3.32 -3.21
CA LEU A 30 -11.58 2.26 -2.88
C LEU A 30 -11.37 1.70 -1.47
N TRP A 31 -10.13 1.54 -1.01
CA TRP A 31 -9.88 1.00 0.33
C TRP A 31 -10.33 1.98 1.42
N GLU A 32 -10.16 3.29 1.21
CA GLU A 32 -10.63 4.35 2.12
C GLU A 32 -12.16 4.32 2.24
N LYS A 33 -12.87 4.10 1.12
CA LYS A 33 -14.33 3.95 1.11
C LYS A 33 -14.75 2.71 1.90
N ILE A 34 -14.07 1.58 1.71
CA ILE A 34 -14.33 0.35 2.48
C ILE A 34 -14.12 0.62 3.98
N ASP A 35 -12.98 1.17 4.37
CA ASP A 35 -12.66 1.50 5.77
C ASP A 35 -13.72 2.43 6.40
N ALA A 36 -14.12 3.49 5.69
CA ALA A 36 -15.14 4.43 6.15
C ALA A 36 -16.50 3.77 6.39
N ILE A 37 -16.93 2.87 5.47
CA ILE A 37 -18.18 2.13 5.61
C ILE A 37 -18.14 1.22 6.85
N PHE A 38 -17.06 0.47 7.04
CA PHE A 38 -16.94 -0.42 8.20
C PHE A 38 -16.92 0.35 9.52
N LYS A 39 -16.18 1.45 9.59
CA LYS A 39 -16.17 2.35 10.77
C LYS A 39 -17.55 2.94 11.04
N ALA A 40 -18.28 3.37 10.01
CA ALA A 40 -19.64 3.90 10.16
C ALA A 40 -20.61 2.86 10.74
N PHE A 41 -20.39 1.57 10.47
CA PHE A 41 -21.13 0.46 11.08
C PHE A 41 -20.58 0.00 12.44
N GLY A 42 -19.67 0.75 13.05
CA GLY A 42 -19.14 0.48 14.38
C GLY A 42 -18.12 -0.66 14.45
N TRP A 43 -17.57 -1.07 13.30
CA TRP A 43 -16.48 -2.04 13.28
C TRP A 43 -15.15 -1.40 13.64
N ARG A 44 -14.32 -2.14 14.38
CA ARG A 44 -12.90 -1.83 14.51
C ARG A 44 -12.20 -2.29 13.23
N THR A 45 -11.62 -1.35 12.49
CA THR A 45 -10.81 -1.65 11.31
C THR A 45 -9.33 -1.58 11.64
N VAL A 46 -8.54 -2.48 11.04
CA VAL A 46 -7.08 -2.49 11.13
C VAL A 46 -6.55 -2.60 9.69
N VAL A 47 -5.81 -1.59 9.25
CA VAL A 47 -5.27 -1.53 7.89
C VAL A 47 -3.81 -1.99 7.91
N LEU A 48 -3.51 -3.04 7.14
CA LEU A 48 -2.16 -3.61 7.01
C LEU A 48 -1.59 -3.25 5.64
N ARG A 49 -1.04 -2.04 5.51
CA ARG A 49 -0.53 -1.52 4.22
C ARG A 49 0.91 -1.92 3.90
N HIS A 50 1.77 -2.04 4.91
CA HIS A 50 3.21 -2.20 4.73
C HIS A 50 3.75 -3.36 5.57
N GLY A 51 4.57 -4.22 4.96
CA GLY A 51 5.26 -5.32 5.63
C GLY A 51 6.41 -4.85 6.53
N VAL A 52 6.97 -5.78 7.31
CA VAL A 52 8.06 -5.49 8.27
C VAL A 52 9.26 -4.83 7.59
N LEU A 53 9.69 -5.34 6.42
CA LEU A 53 10.84 -4.82 5.69
C LEU A 53 10.62 -3.40 5.16
N GLN A 54 9.40 -3.10 4.69
CA GLN A 54 9.05 -1.74 4.25
C GLN A 54 9.07 -0.78 5.43
N ARG A 55 8.44 -1.15 6.55
CA ARG A 55 8.44 -0.30 7.76
C ARG A 55 9.85 -0.03 8.27
N ALA A 56 10.72 -1.04 8.30
CA ALA A 56 12.12 -0.85 8.66
C ALA A 56 12.86 0.09 7.68
N ALA A 57 12.61 -0.03 6.38
CA ALA A 57 13.18 0.88 5.39
C ALA A 57 12.72 2.33 5.56
N PHE A 58 11.46 2.54 5.99
CA PHE A 58 10.91 3.87 6.21
C PHE A 58 11.52 4.59 7.42
N GLU A 59 12.11 3.85 8.35
CA GLU A 59 12.79 4.40 9.53
C GLU A 59 14.26 4.79 9.26
N GLU A 60 14.81 4.43 8.10
CA GLU A 60 16.16 4.84 7.67
C GLU A 60 16.15 6.24 7.00
N PRO A 61 17.31 6.93 6.89
CA PRO A 61 17.43 8.14 6.08
C PRO A 61 16.94 7.93 4.64
N GLY A 62 16.14 8.87 4.13
CA GLY A 62 15.44 8.76 2.83
C GLY A 62 14.16 7.89 2.88
N GLY A 63 13.89 7.23 4.00
CA GLY A 63 12.77 6.29 4.16
C GLY A 63 11.39 6.94 4.08
N GLU A 64 11.23 8.16 4.59
CA GLU A 64 9.94 8.87 4.50
C GLU A 64 9.59 9.24 3.04
N ALA A 65 10.56 9.71 2.25
CA ALA A 65 10.34 10.00 0.82
C ALA A 65 9.98 8.72 0.04
N LEU A 66 10.65 7.59 0.34
CA LEU A 66 10.30 6.29 -0.23
C LEU A 66 8.86 5.88 0.14
N LYS A 67 8.48 6.08 1.41
CA LYS A 67 7.12 5.78 1.90
C LYS A 67 6.09 6.65 1.20
N GLU A 68 6.29 7.96 1.13
CA GLU A 68 5.38 8.90 0.48
C GLU A 68 5.21 8.57 -1.01
N TRP A 69 6.29 8.25 -1.71
CA TRP A 69 6.24 7.83 -3.11
C TRP A 69 5.42 6.55 -3.27
N ILE A 70 5.70 5.51 -2.48
CA ILE A 70 4.94 4.25 -2.51
C ILE A 70 3.46 4.48 -2.19
N GLN A 71 3.16 5.38 -1.25
CA GLN A 71 1.80 5.66 -0.84
C GLN A 71 1.01 6.48 -1.85
N SER A 72 1.70 7.27 -2.68
CA SER A 72 1.12 8.11 -3.72
C SER A 72 1.10 7.46 -5.10
N CYS A 73 1.77 6.32 -5.26
CA CYS A 73 1.82 5.55 -6.51
C CYS A 73 0.41 5.10 -6.94
N PRO A 74 -0.07 5.48 -8.14
CA PRO A 74 -1.37 5.03 -8.66
C PRO A 74 -1.48 3.51 -8.70
N ASN A 75 -2.67 2.96 -8.49
CA ASN A 75 -2.90 1.51 -8.46
C ASN A 75 -2.44 0.82 -9.75
N ALA A 76 -2.61 1.47 -10.90
CA ALA A 76 -2.20 0.93 -12.20
C ALA A 76 -0.67 0.82 -12.30
N ASP A 77 0.04 1.90 -11.94
CA ASP A 77 1.50 1.94 -11.93
C ASP A 77 2.07 0.96 -10.90
N TYR A 78 1.51 0.94 -9.69
CA TYR A 78 1.91 0.00 -8.64
C TYR A 78 1.77 -1.44 -9.12
N SER A 79 0.65 -1.77 -9.77
CA SER A 79 0.39 -3.12 -10.30
C SER A 79 1.36 -3.47 -11.42
N ALA A 80 1.62 -2.54 -12.35
CA ALA A 80 2.57 -2.74 -13.44
C ALA A 80 4.00 -2.95 -12.92
N LEU A 81 4.47 -2.13 -11.98
CA LEU A 81 5.79 -2.27 -11.37
C LEU A 81 5.91 -3.58 -10.59
N THR A 82 4.88 -3.96 -9.83
CA THR A 82 4.85 -5.24 -9.10
C THR A 82 4.95 -6.43 -10.06
N TYR A 83 4.29 -6.35 -11.22
CA TYR A 83 4.42 -7.37 -12.27
C TYR A 83 5.81 -7.38 -12.92
N GLN A 84 6.41 -6.22 -13.16
CA GLN A 84 7.73 -6.09 -13.80
C GLN A 84 8.91 -6.45 -12.87
N GLY A 85 8.72 -6.40 -11.55
CA GLY A 85 9.71 -6.84 -10.56
C GLY A 85 10.73 -5.77 -10.14
N GLY A 86 11.70 -6.18 -9.33
CA GLY A 86 12.60 -5.28 -8.58
C GLY A 86 13.39 -4.29 -9.43
N ALA A 87 13.92 -4.73 -10.58
CA ALA A 87 14.69 -3.85 -11.48
C ALA A 87 13.85 -2.67 -12.01
N ALA A 88 12.56 -2.92 -12.32
CA ALA A 88 11.65 -1.87 -12.76
C ALA A 88 11.30 -0.91 -11.61
N TRP A 89 11.08 -1.45 -10.40
CA TRP A 89 10.90 -0.65 -9.19
C TRP A 89 12.09 0.26 -8.92
N ARG A 90 13.32 -0.28 -8.88
CA ARG A 90 14.53 0.52 -8.64
C ARG A 90 14.65 1.63 -9.67
N LYS A 91 14.52 1.29 -10.96
CA LYS A 91 14.63 2.28 -12.04
C LYS A 91 13.64 3.42 -11.83
N ARG A 92 12.35 3.09 -11.63
CA ARG A 92 11.30 4.11 -11.47
C ARG A 92 11.50 4.96 -10.21
N LEU A 93 11.93 4.36 -9.10
CA LEU A 93 12.24 5.10 -7.87
C LEU A 93 13.44 6.04 -8.03
N LEU A 94 14.51 5.60 -8.71
CA LEU A 94 15.67 6.45 -8.98
C LEU A 94 15.32 7.61 -9.93
N ASP A 95 14.51 7.35 -10.95
CA ASP A 95 14.06 8.37 -11.89
C ASP A 95 13.18 9.44 -11.20
N ASP A 96 12.32 9.04 -10.25
CA ASP A 96 11.35 9.94 -9.62
C ASP A 96 11.89 10.64 -8.34
N ILE A 97 12.73 9.96 -7.53
CA ILE A 97 13.19 10.46 -6.21
C ILE A 97 14.69 10.21 -5.92
N GLY A 98 15.49 9.83 -6.93
CA GLY A 98 16.91 9.50 -6.76
C GLY A 98 17.88 10.69 -6.64
N ASP A 99 17.41 11.92 -6.83
CA ASP A 99 18.22 13.14 -6.68
C ASP A 99 18.44 13.55 -5.21
N GLN A 100 17.79 12.88 -4.27
CA GLN A 100 17.75 13.24 -2.85
C GLN A 100 18.91 12.69 -2.00
N GLY A 101 19.91 12.04 -2.61
CA GLY A 101 21.11 11.51 -1.93
C GLY A 101 20.83 10.36 -0.96
N ASP A 102 20.13 10.65 0.13
CA ASP A 102 19.71 9.68 1.16
C ASP A 102 18.82 8.58 0.58
N VAL A 103 17.88 8.94 -0.31
CA VAL A 103 17.02 7.95 -1.00
C VAL A 103 17.87 7.02 -1.87
N THR A 104 18.79 7.56 -2.66
CA THR A 104 19.67 6.74 -3.50
C THR A 104 20.54 5.81 -2.67
N ALA A 105 21.15 6.31 -1.60
CA ALA A 105 21.90 5.48 -0.66
C ALA A 105 21.03 4.39 -0.01
N LEU A 106 19.78 4.70 0.32
CA LEU A 106 18.83 3.72 0.86
C LEU A 106 18.51 2.60 -0.14
N LEU A 107 18.28 2.96 -1.40
CA LEU A 107 17.97 2.01 -2.48
C LEU A 107 19.20 1.16 -2.82
N GLU A 108 20.40 1.73 -2.88
CA GLU A 108 21.65 1.03 -3.19
C GLU A 108 22.02 -0.06 -2.16
N LYS A 109 21.59 0.08 -0.90
CA LYS A 109 21.77 -0.97 0.14
C LYS A 109 20.97 -2.24 -0.11
N ARG A 110 20.03 -2.23 -1.04
CA ARG A 110 19.10 -3.34 -1.32
C ARG A 110 19.43 -3.98 -2.66
N SER A 111 19.21 -5.28 -2.80
CA SER A 111 19.14 -5.90 -4.13
C SER A 111 17.81 -5.57 -4.79
N ASP A 112 17.74 -5.81 -6.10
CA ASP A 112 16.45 -5.96 -6.79
C ASP A 112 15.68 -7.18 -6.28
#